data_AF-A0A3D4JMD9-F1
#
_entry.id   AF-A0A3D4JMD9-F1
#
_cell.length_a   1.000
_cell.length_b   1.000
_cell.length_c   1.000
_cell.angle_alpha   90.00
_cell.angle_beta   90.00
_cell.angle_gamma   90.00
#
_symmetry.space_group_name_H-M   'P 1'
#
loop_
_entity.id
_entity.type
_entity.pdbx_description
1 polymer ?
#
loop_
_entity_poly.entity_id
_entity_poly.type
_entity_poly.pdbx_seq_one_letter_code
_entity_poly.pdbx_strand_id
1 'polypeptide(L)'
;MNSKILYRQSILLLIVPSHEFEYVIVYKLDRFARNRYDSAIYKAKLKKNGVKVLSAKENIMDSPEGIILEGLLEAMNEYYSAELSQKIKRGMRENRIKGKVTGGNVALGYRINSEKNLEIEEKGAEIVKTIFNMYCNGSNFAEICRYLNDKGLKTSRGSVFRNSTL
;
A
#
# COMPACT_ATOMS: atom_id res chain seq x y z
N MET A 1 -32.65 -6.57 12.12
CA MET A 1 -31.51 -6.25 11.23
C MET A 1 -31.99 -5.15 10.30
N ASN A 2 -31.53 -3.91 10.50
CA ASN A 2 -32.05 -2.74 9.79
C ASN A 2 -31.32 -2.56 8.46
N SER A 3 -31.82 -3.20 7.40
CA SER A 3 -31.37 -2.97 6.03
C SER A 3 -31.89 -1.62 5.54
N LYS A 4 -31.01 -0.63 5.34
CA LYS A 4 -31.37 0.67 4.74
C LYS A 4 -31.48 0.53 3.23
N ILE A 5 -32.68 0.80 2.69
CA ILE A 5 -32.97 0.79 1.25
C ILE A 5 -33.15 2.24 0.80
N LEU A 6 -32.40 2.67 -0.21
CA LEU A 6 -32.51 4.03 -0.77
C LEU A 6 -33.26 4.00 -2.11
N TYR A 7 -34.37 4.72 -2.20
CA TYR A 7 -35.10 4.98 -3.46
C TYR A 7 -34.87 6.44 -3.87
N ARG A 8 -34.16 6.70 -4.97
CA ARG A 8 -34.14 8.05 -5.59
C ARG A 8 -33.97 7.99 -7.11
N GLN A 9 -34.78 8.79 -7.81
CA GLN A 9 -34.96 8.80 -9.27
C GLN A 9 -33.79 9.38 -10.09
N SER A 10 -32.69 9.79 -9.47
CA SER A 10 -31.62 10.51 -10.15
C SER A 10 -30.25 10.06 -9.65
N ILE A 11 -29.41 9.68 -10.61
CA ILE A 11 -28.06 9.06 -10.64
C ILE A 11 -26.97 9.67 -9.72
N LEU A 12 -27.31 10.46 -8.70
CA LEU A 12 -26.30 11.10 -7.85
C LEU A 12 -25.96 10.25 -6.62
N LEU A 13 -25.28 9.12 -6.84
CA LEU A 13 -24.57 8.43 -5.76
C LEU A 13 -23.22 7.91 -6.28
N LEU A 14 -22.46 8.82 -6.90
CA LEU A 14 -21.17 8.47 -7.48
C LEU A 14 -20.14 8.09 -6.41
N ILE A 15 -20.17 8.65 -5.21
CA ILE A 15 -19.13 8.38 -4.20
C ILE A 15 -19.74 8.60 -2.82
N VAL A 16 -20.17 7.53 -2.16
CA VAL A 16 -20.31 7.56 -0.69
C VAL A 16 -19.39 6.48 -0.14
N PRO A 17 -18.31 6.84 0.58
CA PRO A 17 -17.35 5.90 1.14
C PRO A 17 -17.84 5.20 2.42
N SER A 18 -19.10 5.41 2.83
CA SER A 18 -19.68 4.79 4.02
C SER A 18 -20.44 3.52 3.66
N HIS A 19 -20.23 2.45 4.44
CA HIS A 19 -20.99 1.19 4.44
C HIS A 19 -22.47 1.39 4.85
N GLU A 20 -23.14 2.43 4.36
CA GLU A 20 -24.49 2.79 4.81
C GLU A 20 -25.61 2.01 4.12
N PHE A 21 -25.31 1.26 3.06
CA PHE A 21 -26.29 0.50 2.30
C PHE A 21 -25.67 -0.75 1.67
N GLU A 22 -26.45 -1.83 1.63
CA GLU A 22 -26.06 -3.13 1.06
C GLU A 22 -26.62 -3.33 -0.37
N TYR A 23 -27.66 -2.57 -0.74
CA TYR A 23 -28.39 -2.74 -1.99
C TYR A 23 -28.67 -1.39 -2.66
N VAL A 24 -28.49 -1.35 -3.98
CA VAL A 24 -28.93 -0.28 -4.87
C VAL A 24 -30.00 -0.84 -5.78
N ILE A 25 -31.23 -0.34 -5.66
CA ILE A 25 -32.37 -0.80 -6.48
C ILE A 25 -32.64 0.24 -7.56
N VAL A 26 -32.65 -0.19 -8.82
CA VAL A 26 -32.99 0.64 -9.98
C VAL A 26 -34.20 0.07 -10.72
N TYR A 27 -35.05 0.94 -11.27
CA TYR A 27 -36.25 0.50 -11.99
C TYR A 27 -35.92 -0.06 -13.39
N LYS A 28 -34.98 0.58 -14.09
CA LYS A 28 -34.42 0.15 -15.38
C LYS A 28 -32.95 0.56 -15.46
N LEU A 29 -32.12 -0.21 -16.16
CA LEU A 29 -30.66 0.02 -16.20
C LEU A 29 -30.25 1.16 -17.15
N ASP A 30 -31.11 1.55 -18.08
CA ASP A 30 -30.98 2.77 -18.89
C ASP A 30 -30.84 4.05 -18.04
N ARG A 31 -31.36 4.02 -16.80
CA ARG A 31 -31.23 5.09 -15.80
C ARG A 31 -30.12 4.85 -14.78
N PHE A 32 -29.34 3.78 -14.92
CA PHE A 32 -28.20 3.51 -14.04
C PHE A 32 -26.88 3.98 -14.67
N ALA A 33 -26.77 3.94 -16.00
CA ALA A 33 -25.58 4.42 -16.71
C ALA A 33 -25.91 4.79 -18.17
N ARG A 34 -25.15 5.72 -18.76
CA ARG A 34 -25.41 6.25 -20.12
C ARG A 34 -25.25 5.20 -21.23
N ASN A 35 -24.54 4.10 -20.97
CA ASN A 35 -24.42 2.96 -21.86
C ASN A 35 -24.20 1.65 -21.04
N ARG A 36 -24.29 0.48 -21.70
CA ARG A 36 -24.11 -0.83 -21.06
C ARG A 36 -22.73 -0.99 -20.40
N TYR A 37 -21.70 -0.34 -20.95
CA TYR A 37 -20.33 -0.39 -20.47
C TYR A 37 -20.17 0.32 -19.11
N ASP A 38 -20.68 1.53 -19.00
CA ASP A 38 -20.71 2.31 -17.75
C ASP A 38 -21.47 1.55 -16.67
N SER A 39 -22.59 0.90 -17.04
CA SER A 39 -23.40 0.10 -16.10
C SER A 39 -22.59 -1.06 -15.52
N ALA A 40 -21.80 -1.76 -16.34
CA ALA A 40 -20.96 -2.84 -15.87
C ALA A 40 -19.83 -2.35 -14.96
N ILE A 41 -19.18 -1.23 -15.31
CA ILE A 41 -18.12 -0.62 -14.49
C ILE A 41 -18.65 -0.22 -13.11
N TYR A 42 -19.79 0.48 -13.04
CA TYR A 42 -20.35 0.91 -11.76
C TYR A 42 -20.81 -0.28 -10.92
N LYS A 43 -21.39 -1.32 -11.53
CA LYS A 43 -21.75 -2.56 -10.83
C LYS A 43 -20.53 -3.29 -10.28
N ALA A 44 -19.46 -3.44 -11.06
CA ALA A 44 -18.23 -4.07 -10.61
C ALA A 44 -17.60 -3.32 -9.41
N LYS A 45 -17.60 -1.97 -9.48
CA LYS A 45 -17.14 -1.11 -8.37
C LYS A 45 -18.01 -1.26 -7.11
N LEU A 46 -19.33 -1.31 -7.25
CA LEU A 46 -20.26 -1.48 -6.13
C LEU A 46 -20.13 -2.88 -5.50
N LYS A 47 -20.05 -3.93 -6.32
CA LYS A 47 -19.84 -5.33 -5.88
C LYS A 47 -18.54 -5.47 -5.07
N LYS A 48 -17.45 -4.81 -5.50
CA LYS A 48 -16.18 -4.79 -4.76
C LYS A 48 -16.31 -4.16 -3.37
N ASN A 49 -17.26 -3.24 -3.17
CA ASN A 49 -17.56 -2.61 -1.89
C ASN A 49 -18.70 -3.32 -1.13
N GLY A 50 -19.08 -4.54 -1.54
CA GLY A 50 -20.15 -5.31 -0.89
C GLY A 50 -21.57 -4.85 -1.22
N VAL A 51 -21.74 -3.92 -2.16
CA VAL A 51 -23.04 -3.35 -2.53
C VAL A 51 -23.60 -4.06 -3.77
N LYS A 52 -24.79 -4.65 -3.67
CA LYS A 52 -25.47 -5.32 -4.78
C LYS A 52 -26.39 -4.37 -5.54
N VAL A 53 -26.32 -4.38 -6.87
CA VAL A 53 -27.24 -3.61 -7.72
C VAL A 53 -28.36 -4.53 -8.21
N LEU A 54 -29.59 -4.25 -7.82
CA LEU A 54 -30.80 -4.95 -8.24
C LEU A 54 -31.58 -4.09 -9.23
N SER A 55 -32.06 -4.68 -10.32
CA SER A 55 -32.94 -4.02 -11.28
C SER A 55 -34.33 -4.65 -11.21
N ALA A 56 -35.38 -3.83 -11.15
CA ALA A 56 -36.75 -4.30 -11.08
C ALA A 56 -37.25 -4.94 -12.39
N LYS A 57 -36.60 -4.67 -13.54
CA LYS A 57 -37.03 -5.15 -14.87
C LYS A 57 -36.01 -5.99 -15.63
N GLU A 58 -34.73 -5.93 -15.29
CA GLU A 58 -33.65 -6.50 -16.13
C GLU A 58 -32.58 -7.18 -15.28
N ASN A 59 -32.49 -8.51 -15.35
CA ASN A 59 -31.42 -9.25 -14.70
C ASN A 59 -30.27 -9.51 -15.70
N ILE A 60 -29.28 -8.61 -15.74
CA ILE A 60 -28.09 -8.79 -16.60
C ILE A 60 -27.13 -9.85 -16.04
N MET A 61 -27.22 -10.19 -14.75
CA MET A 61 -26.26 -11.12 -14.14
C MET A 61 -26.27 -12.53 -14.77
N ASP A 62 -27.29 -12.87 -15.55
CA ASP A 62 -27.42 -14.18 -16.19
C ASP A 62 -27.28 -14.15 -17.72
N SER A 63 -26.92 -13.01 -18.33
CA SER A 63 -26.72 -12.93 -19.78
C SER A 63 -25.26 -13.32 -20.15
N PRO A 64 -25.04 -14.11 -21.22
CA PRO A 64 -23.68 -14.48 -21.66
C PRO A 64 -22.76 -13.28 -21.90
N GLU A 65 -23.31 -12.16 -22.37
CA GLU A 65 -22.56 -10.91 -22.60
C GLU A 65 -22.11 -10.25 -21.28
N GLY A 66 -22.92 -10.36 -20.23
CA GLY A 66 -22.58 -9.86 -18.89
C GLY A 66 -21.41 -10.61 -18.27
N ILE A 67 -21.39 -11.94 -18.41
CA ILE A 67 -20.30 -12.82 -17.94
C ILE A 67 -18.98 -12.46 -18.65
N ILE A 68 -19.03 -12.26 -19.98
CA ILE A 68 -17.85 -11.87 -20.77
C ILE A 68 -17.31 -10.51 -20.32
N LEU A 69 -18.19 -9.53 -20.11
CA LEU A 69 -17.80 -8.18 -19.71
C LEU A 69 -17.20 -8.14 -18.29
N GLU A 70 -17.73 -8.95 -17.35
CA GLU A 70 -17.15 -9.09 -16.02
C GLU A 70 -15.74 -9.69 -16.08
N GLY A 71 -15.56 -10.79 -16.82
CA GLY A 71 -14.24 -11.41 -17.01
C GLY A 71 -13.22 -10.47 -17.68
N LEU A 72 -13.65 -9.65 -18.64
CA LEU A 72 -12.80 -8.64 -19.26
C LEU A 72 -12.36 -7.57 -18.24
N LEU A 73 -13.28 -7.08 -17.40
CA LEU A 73 -12.96 -6.09 -16.38
C LEU A 73 -12.00 -6.65 -15.32
N GLU A 74 -12.16 -7.91 -14.93
CA GLU A 74 -11.23 -8.61 -14.03
C GLU A 74 -9.84 -8.71 -14.65
N ALA A 75 -9.74 -9.17 -15.90
CA ALA A 75 -8.48 -9.26 -16.64
C ALA A 75 -7.79 -7.89 -16.79
N MET A 76 -8.56 -6.83 -17.07
CA MET A 76 -8.02 -5.46 -17.14
C MET A 76 -7.46 -5.00 -15.79
N ASN A 77 -8.15 -5.29 -14.68
CA ASN A 77 -7.66 -4.94 -13.35
C ASN A 77 -6.37 -5.68 -12.99
N GLU A 78 -6.29 -6.97 -13.32
CA GLU A 78 -5.08 -7.77 -13.15
C GLU A 78 -3.92 -7.20 -13.98
N TYR A 79 -4.18 -6.88 -15.25
CA TYR A 79 -3.21 -6.24 -16.13
C TYR A 79 -2.67 -4.92 -15.55
N TYR A 80 -3.55 -4.01 -15.11
CA TYR A 80 -3.10 -2.72 -14.55
C TYR A 80 -2.28 -2.90 -13.27
N SER A 81 -2.64 -3.86 -12.42
CA SER A 81 -1.87 -4.20 -11.23
C SER A 81 -0.47 -4.72 -11.59
N ALA A 82 -0.38 -5.62 -12.56
CA ALA A 82 0.88 -6.17 -13.05
C ALA A 82 1.76 -5.09 -13.70
N GLU A 83 1.17 -4.25 -14.55
CA GLU A 83 1.87 -3.15 -15.22
C GLU A 83 2.43 -2.13 -14.20
N LEU A 84 1.63 -1.76 -13.19
CA LEU A 84 2.08 -0.89 -12.11
C LEU A 84 3.23 -1.51 -11.31
N SER A 85 3.12 -2.80 -10.96
CA SER A 85 4.18 -3.53 -10.28
C SER A 85 5.49 -3.53 -11.08
N GLN A 86 5.41 -3.73 -12.41
CA GLN A 86 6.57 -3.65 -13.29
C GLN A 86 7.18 -2.24 -13.31
N LYS A 87 6.37 -1.19 -13.42
CA LYS A 87 6.84 0.21 -13.39
C LYS A 87 7.56 0.53 -12.07
N ILE A 88 7.00 0.13 -10.93
CA ILE A 88 7.61 0.32 -9.61
C ILE A 88 8.94 -0.41 -9.51
N LYS A 89 8.99 -1.70 -9.91
CA LYS A 89 10.23 -2.49 -9.91
C LYS A 89 11.31 -1.88 -10.78
N ARG A 90 10.94 -1.37 -11.96
CA ARG A 90 11.87 -0.66 -12.86
C ARG A 90 12.42 0.61 -12.21
N GLY A 91 11.55 1.45 -11.65
CA GLY A 91 11.99 2.67 -10.96
C GLY A 91 12.90 2.39 -9.75
N MET A 92 12.59 1.35 -8.97
CA MET A 92 13.48 0.90 -7.87
C MET A 92 14.84 0.43 -8.41
N ARG A 93 14.86 -0.35 -9.50
CA ARG A 93 16.11 -0.80 -10.13
C ARG A 93 16.96 0.38 -10.60
N GLU A 94 16.36 1.36 -11.27
CA GLU A 94 17.07 2.55 -11.75
C GLU A 94 17.63 3.39 -10.59
N ASN A 95 16.86 3.59 -9.53
CA ASN A 95 17.33 4.26 -8.33
C ASN A 95 18.51 3.53 -7.68
N ARG A 96 18.44 2.19 -7.60
CA ARG A 96 19.55 1.38 -7.08
C ARG A 96 20.82 1.51 -7.93
N ILE A 97 20.70 1.52 -9.26
CA ILE A 97 21.84 1.74 -10.17
C ILE A 97 22.46 3.13 -9.95
N LYS A 98 21.63 4.14 -9.68
CA LYS A 98 22.06 5.50 -9.36
C LYS A 98 22.56 5.67 -7.92
N GLY A 99 22.66 4.59 -7.14
CA GLY A 99 23.07 4.63 -5.73
C GLY A 99 22.06 5.31 -4.79
N LYS A 100 20.82 5.53 -5.24
CA LYS A 100 19.77 6.16 -4.45
C LYS A 100 19.07 5.15 -3.55
N VAL A 101 18.73 5.59 -2.35
CA VAL A 101 18.02 4.77 -1.39
C VAL A 101 16.57 4.54 -1.82
N THR A 102 16.17 3.28 -1.94
CA THR A 102 14.84 2.84 -2.39
C THR A 102 13.88 2.53 -1.24
N GLY A 103 14.22 2.93 0.00
CA GLY A 103 13.47 2.66 1.22
C GLY A 103 14.21 1.73 2.18
N GLY A 104 13.53 1.28 3.24
CA GLY A 104 14.11 0.46 4.29
C GLY A 104 14.73 1.27 5.44
N ASN A 105 15.29 0.55 6.41
CA ASN A 105 15.97 1.18 7.55
C ASN A 105 17.37 1.63 7.16
N VAL A 106 17.77 2.81 7.61
CA VAL A 106 19.13 3.33 7.39
C VAL A 106 20.09 2.72 8.42
N ALA A 107 21.29 2.34 7.98
CA ALA A 107 22.34 1.86 8.87
C ALA A 107 22.76 2.95 9.87
N LEU A 108 23.16 2.55 11.08
CA LEU A 108 23.69 3.47 12.09
C LEU A 108 24.92 4.19 11.52
N GLY A 109 25.01 5.50 11.73
CA GLY A 109 26.07 6.35 11.18
C GLY A 109 25.84 6.84 9.76
N TYR A 110 24.67 6.55 9.18
CA TYR A 110 24.23 7.11 7.91
C TYR A 110 22.88 7.82 8.05
N ARG A 111 22.64 8.78 7.16
CA ARG A 111 21.36 9.44 6.95
C ARG A 111 21.05 9.55 5.46
N ILE A 112 19.78 9.77 5.12
CA ILE A 112 19.35 10.01 3.75
C ILE A 112 19.19 11.52 3.56
N ASN A 113 19.81 12.08 2.53
CA ASN A 113 19.65 13.49 2.19
C ASN A 113 18.39 13.76 1.33
N SER A 114 18.13 15.02 0.99
CA SER A 114 16.99 15.43 0.16
C SER A 114 16.98 14.77 -1.22
N GLU A 115 18.14 14.39 -1.76
CA GLU A 115 18.31 13.76 -3.07
C GLU A 115 18.19 12.22 -3.04
N LYS A 116 17.96 11.65 -1.86
CA LYS A 116 17.95 10.21 -1.55
C LYS A 116 19.32 9.52 -1.63
N ASN A 117 20.41 10.26 -1.44
CA ASN A 117 21.75 9.70 -1.32
C ASN A 117 22.06 9.40 0.16
N LEU A 118 22.95 8.42 0.40
CA LEU A 118 23.46 8.12 1.73
C LEU A 118 24.58 9.11 2.08
N GLU A 119 24.44 9.77 3.21
CA GLU A 119 25.45 10.64 3.80
C GLU A 119 25.86 10.11 5.18
N ILE A 120 27.09 10.38 5.57
CA ILE A 120 27.57 10.06 6.92
C ILE A 120 26.87 10.99 7.92
N GLU A 121 26.31 10.40 8.97
CA GLU A 121 25.84 11.13 10.15
C GLU A 121 26.90 11.00 11.24
N GLU A 122 27.61 12.10 11.52
CA GLU A 122 28.78 12.08 12.41
C GLU A 122 28.49 11.46 13.79
N LYS A 123 27.31 11.77 14.36
CA LYS A 123 26.91 11.23 15.67
C LYS A 123 26.84 9.71 15.66
N GLY A 124 26.10 9.11 14.73
CA GLY A 124 26.04 7.67 14.58
C GLY A 124 27.37 7.06 14.13
N ALA A 125 28.15 7.76 13.31
CA ALA A 125 29.44 7.28 12.81
C ALA A 125 30.46 7.12 13.94
N GLU A 126 30.47 8.05 14.91
CA GLU A 126 31.30 7.92 16.11
C GLU A 126 30.91 6.72 16.98
N ILE A 127 29.61 6.39 17.05
CA ILE A 127 29.15 5.17 17.74
C ILE A 127 29.74 3.93 17.06
N VAL A 128 29.67 3.87 15.72
CA VAL A 128 30.22 2.75 14.94
C VAL A 128 31.74 2.64 15.11
N LYS A 129 32.47 3.74 15.04
CA LYS A 129 33.93 3.76 15.29
C LYS A 129 34.26 3.29 16.70
N THR A 130 33.49 3.73 17.70
CA THR A 130 33.66 3.31 19.10
C THR A 130 33.45 1.81 19.25
N ILE A 131 32.39 1.26 18.67
CA ILE A 131 32.10 -0.19 18.66
C ILE A 131 33.30 -0.96 18.08
N PHE A 132 33.77 -0.53 16.90
CA PHE A 132 34.88 -1.19 16.21
C PHE A 132 36.16 -1.16 17.05
N ASN A 133 36.50 -0.01 17.63
CA ASN A 133 37.68 0.14 18.49
C ASN A 133 37.59 -0.74 19.74
N MET A 134 36.44 -0.79 20.42
CA MET A 134 36.26 -1.65 21.59
C MET A 134 36.43 -3.13 21.24
N TYR A 135 35.87 -3.55 20.10
CA TYR A 135 36.01 -4.92 19.62
C TYR A 135 37.46 -5.27 19.27
N CYS A 136 38.17 -4.40 18.54
CA CYS A 136 39.58 -4.59 18.21
C CYS A 136 40.49 -4.63 19.45
N ASN A 137 40.10 -3.95 20.52
CA ASN A 137 40.79 -3.97 21.81
C ASN A 137 40.38 -5.16 22.71
N GLY A 138 39.61 -6.11 22.21
CA GLY A 138 39.27 -7.37 22.89
C GLY A 138 37.98 -7.35 23.71
N SER A 139 37.17 -6.29 23.63
CA SER A 139 35.86 -6.28 24.30
C SER A 139 34.89 -7.25 23.63
N ASN A 140 34.14 -8.01 24.44
CA ASN A 140 33.08 -8.86 23.90
C ASN A 140 31.79 -8.06 23.63
N PHE A 141 30.86 -8.64 22.86
CA PHE A 141 29.62 -7.96 22.47
C PHE A 141 28.75 -7.53 23.66
N ALA A 142 28.76 -8.26 24.77
CA ALA A 142 27.98 -7.92 25.95
C ALA A 142 28.56 -6.70 26.70
N GLU A 143 29.89 -6.56 26.73
CA GLU A 143 30.58 -5.38 27.25
C GLU A 143 30.30 -4.15 26.39
N ILE A 144 30.37 -4.29 25.06
CA ILE A 144 30.07 -3.19 24.14
C ILE A 144 28.61 -2.75 24.27
N CYS A 145 27.66 -3.69 24.29
CA CYS A 145 26.25 -3.36 24.49
C CYS A 145 25.99 -2.62 25.81
N ARG A 146 26.60 -3.07 26.91
CA ARG A 146 26.49 -2.39 28.22
C ARG A 146 27.03 -0.98 28.16
N TYR A 147 28.26 -0.81 27.65
CA TYR A 147 28.89 0.49 27.50
C TYR A 147 28.01 1.49 26.71
N LEU A 148 27.48 1.05 25.56
CA LEU A 148 26.63 1.90 24.73
C LEU A 148 25.33 2.28 25.41
N ASN A 149 24.68 1.31 26.06
CA ASN A 149 23.41 1.54 26.75
C ASN A 149 23.58 2.43 27.99
N ASP A 150 24.67 2.28 28.76
CA ASP A 150 25.01 3.12 29.92
C ASP A 150 25.29 4.58 29.51
N LYS A 151 25.85 4.78 28.32
CA LYS A 151 26.02 6.11 27.69
C LYS A 151 24.72 6.66 27.09
N GLY A 152 23.60 5.94 27.18
CA GLY A 152 22.30 6.36 26.64
C GLY A 152 22.21 6.30 25.11
N LEU A 153 23.17 5.66 24.44
CA LEU A 153 23.22 5.56 22.99
C LEU A 153 22.15 4.59 22.47
N LYS A 154 21.63 4.85 21.27
CA LYS A 154 20.57 4.07 20.64
C LYS A 154 20.99 3.57 19.26
N THR A 155 20.39 2.47 18.86
CA THR A 155 20.50 1.89 17.51
C THR A 155 19.86 2.81 16.47
N SER A 156 20.05 2.55 15.17
CA SER A 156 19.44 3.39 14.11
C SER A 156 17.91 3.40 14.13
N ARG A 157 17.27 2.45 14.84
CA ARG A 157 15.82 2.38 15.06
C ARG A 157 15.37 3.01 16.38
N GLY A 158 16.27 3.64 17.14
CA GLY A 158 15.97 4.22 18.46
C GLY A 158 15.89 3.21 19.61
N SER A 159 16.15 1.92 19.35
CA SER A 159 16.13 0.86 20.37
C SER A 159 17.46 0.76 21.12
N VAL A 160 17.44 0.11 22.30
CA VAL A 160 18.65 -0.27 23.06
C VAL A 160 19.50 -1.29 22.28
N PHE A 161 20.81 -1.27 22.51
CA PHE A 161 21.72 -2.24 21.92
C PHE A 161 21.59 -3.61 22.60
N ARG A 162 21.54 -4.65 21.78
CA ARG A 162 21.52 -6.07 22.17
C ARG A 162 22.55 -6.80 21.32
N ASN A 163 23.01 -7.98 21.77
CA ASN A 163 23.95 -8.80 20.99
C ASN A 163 23.42 -9.15 19.58
N SER A 164 22.10 -9.19 19.38
CA SER A 164 21.48 -9.44 18.06
C SER A 164 21.41 -8.19 17.16
N THR A 165 21.82 -7.03 17.65
CA THR A 165 21.72 -5.73 16.98
C THR A 165 23.08 -5.04 16.85
N LEU A 166 24.10 -5.54 17.55
CA LEU A 166 25.49 -5.15 17.42
C LEU A 166 26.16 -5.97 16.30
#